data_AF-A0A2M6GM38-F1
#
_entry.id   AF-A0A2M6GM38-F1
#
_cell.length_a   1.000
_cell.length_b   1.000
_cell.length_c   1.000
_cell.angle_alpha   90.00
_cell.angle_beta   90.00
_cell.angle_gamma   90.00
#
_symmetry.space_group_name_H-M   'P 1'
#
loop_
_entity.id
_entity.type
_entity.pdbx_description
1 polymer ?
#
loop_
_entity_poly.entity_id
_entity_poly.type
_entity_poly.pdbx_seq_one_letter_code
_entity_poly.pdbx_strand_id
1 'polypeptide(L)'
;MLKIAWTNKYALALPEGHRFPMLKYDLLPEQLLYEGTITEANIFHPEPLAEKYIINTHDVTYWHRLVNQELTPSEIRKTGFPLSPELVEREIIIMQGTAQAALFALEFGIGMNVAGGTHHAFTDRGEGFCLLNDMAIAANYLLQYQNINKILVVDLDVHQGNGTAQIFTNEPRVFTFSMHSGHNYPFHKEKSDLDIPLPDGTEDAAYLQILKETLPKLLDAVQPQFVFYQSGVDILATDKLGRLKVSTAGCKARDRLVLETCQRHGLPVCVSMGGGYSRRIADIVEAHANTFRLAQFLYF
;
A
#
# COMPACT_ATOMS: atom_id res chain seq x y z
N MET A 1 -8.51 -1.18 -19.84
CA MET A 1 -9.51 -0.91 -18.80
C MET A 1 -8.82 -1.08 -17.45
N LEU A 2 -9.05 -0.18 -16.49
CA LEU A 2 -8.46 -0.26 -15.16
C LEU A 2 -8.92 -1.53 -14.43
N LYS A 3 -7.98 -2.27 -13.82
CA LYS A 3 -8.26 -3.47 -13.03
C LYS A 3 -8.02 -3.22 -11.54
N ILE A 4 -9.04 -3.53 -10.74
CA ILE A 4 -9.09 -3.24 -9.30
C ILE A 4 -9.40 -4.53 -8.54
N ALA A 5 -8.51 -4.92 -7.64
CA ALA A 5 -8.72 -6.03 -6.72
C ALA A 5 -9.69 -5.58 -5.61
N TRP A 6 -10.82 -6.25 -5.51
CA TRP A 6 -11.75 -6.09 -4.40
C TRP A 6 -12.57 -7.36 -4.16
N THR A 7 -12.88 -7.64 -2.90
CA THR A 7 -13.83 -8.68 -2.50
C THR A 7 -14.46 -8.30 -1.16
N ASN A 8 -15.67 -8.79 -0.90
CA ASN A 8 -16.37 -8.56 0.35
C ASN A 8 -15.63 -9.13 1.59
N LYS A 9 -14.65 -10.02 1.39
CA LYS A 9 -13.78 -10.52 2.47
C LYS A 9 -12.73 -9.51 2.94
N TYR A 10 -12.53 -8.40 2.23
CA TYR A 10 -11.60 -7.34 2.64
C TYR A 10 -12.07 -6.57 3.87
N ALA A 11 -13.38 -6.57 4.15
CA ALA A 11 -13.94 -6.00 5.36
C ALA A 11 -14.25 -7.11 6.38
N LEU A 12 -13.79 -6.95 7.61
CA LEU A 12 -14.13 -7.82 8.73
C LEU A 12 -14.80 -7.02 9.84
N ALA A 13 -15.69 -7.68 10.57
CA ALA A 13 -16.24 -7.12 11.79
C ALA A 13 -15.11 -6.93 12.82
N LEU A 14 -14.91 -5.69 13.27
CA LEU A 14 -13.99 -5.35 14.34
C LEU A 14 -14.78 -4.98 15.60
N PRO A 15 -14.18 -5.12 16.80
CA PRO A 15 -14.79 -4.66 18.03
C PRO A 15 -15.24 -3.19 17.94
N GLU A 16 -16.32 -2.85 18.63
CA GLU A 16 -16.81 -1.48 18.69
C GLU A 16 -15.71 -0.52 19.18
N GLY A 17 -15.56 0.62 18.51
CA GLY A 17 -14.53 1.61 18.83
C GLY A 17 -13.12 1.27 18.34
N HIS A 18 -12.94 0.20 17.55
CA HIS A 18 -11.66 -0.09 16.91
C HIS A 18 -11.19 1.08 16.03
N ARG A 19 -9.89 1.40 16.09
CA ARG A 19 -9.32 2.57 15.41
C ARG A 19 -9.22 2.41 13.88
N PHE A 20 -9.14 1.18 13.42
CA PHE A 20 -9.01 0.86 12.00
C PHE A 20 -10.35 1.05 11.26
N PRO A 21 -10.43 1.93 10.25
CA PRO A 21 -11.68 2.28 9.57
C PRO A 21 -12.04 1.24 8.49
N MET A 22 -12.40 0.03 8.91
CA MET A 22 -12.65 -1.11 8.01
C MET A 22 -13.68 -0.80 6.91
N LEU A 23 -14.70 0.02 7.22
CA LEU A 23 -15.74 0.44 6.28
C LEU A 23 -15.20 1.07 4.99
N LYS A 24 -13.97 1.62 4.99
CA LYS A 24 -13.39 2.26 3.79
C LYS A 24 -13.27 1.27 2.62
N TYR A 25 -13.10 -0.01 2.89
CA TYR A 25 -12.90 -1.03 1.86
C TYR A 25 -14.18 -1.41 1.12
N ASP A 26 -15.35 -1.25 1.73
CA ASP A 26 -16.65 -1.45 1.07
C ASP A 26 -17.13 -0.16 0.41
N LEU A 27 -17.00 0.97 1.11
CA LEU A 27 -17.52 2.26 0.64
C LEU A 27 -16.79 2.82 -0.58
N LEU A 28 -15.49 2.52 -0.75
CA LEU A 28 -14.75 3.02 -1.90
C LEU A 28 -15.25 2.47 -3.24
N PRO A 29 -15.30 1.14 -3.48
CA PRO A 29 -15.82 0.62 -4.74
C PRO A 29 -17.29 1.01 -4.94
N GLU A 30 -18.12 1.04 -3.89
CA GLU A 30 -19.50 1.53 -3.97
C GLU A 30 -19.56 2.97 -4.47
N GLN A 31 -18.73 3.87 -3.93
CA GLN A 31 -18.65 5.26 -4.37
C GLN A 31 -18.22 5.37 -5.84
N LEU A 32 -17.17 4.63 -6.24
CA LEU A 32 -16.63 4.66 -7.61
C LEU A 32 -17.63 4.12 -8.65
N LEU A 33 -18.41 3.09 -8.29
CA LEU A 33 -19.49 2.55 -9.11
C LEU A 33 -20.66 3.54 -9.21
N TYR A 34 -21.09 4.10 -8.07
CA TYR A 34 -22.21 5.03 -7.99
C TYR A 34 -21.98 6.29 -8.84
N GLU A 35 -20.76 6.84 -8.82
CA GLU A 35 -20.42 8.04 -9.60
C GLU A 35 -20.03 7.74 -11.06
N GLY A 36 -19.96 6.48 -11.45
CA GLY A 36 -19.64 6.05 -12.81
C GLY A 36 -18.16 6.14 -13.18
N THR A 37 -17.25 6.31 -12.22
CA THR A 37 -15.79 6.26 -12.46
C THR A 37 -15.37 4.87 -12.94
N ILE A 38 -16.01 3.82 -12.39
CA ILE A 38 -15.78 2.43 -12.80
C ILE A 38 -17.12 1.72 -13.04
N THR A 39 -17.02 0.55 -13.66
CA THR A 39 -18.10 -0.44 -13.79
C THR A 39 -17.69 -1.74 -13.11
N GLU A 40 -18.62 -2.69 -12.93
CA GLU A 40 -18.31 -4.02 -12.40
C GLU A 40 -17.19 -4.74 -13.18
N ALA A 41 -17.04 -4.46 -14.48
CA ALA A 41 -15.98 -5.06 -15.31
C ALA A 41 -14.55 -4.62 -14.94
N ASN A 42 -14.41 -3.53 -14.18
CA ASN A 42 -13.15 -3.06 -13.63
C ASN A 42 -12.71 -3.89 -12.42
N ILE A 43 -13.65 -4.51 -11.70
CA ILE A 43 -13.38 -5.23 -10.46
C ILE A 43 -13.03 -6.69 -10.76
N PHE A 44 -12.03 -7.21 -10.07
CA PHE A 44 -11.76 -8.64 -10.01
C PHE A 44 -11.66 -9.10 -8.55
N HIS A 45 -12.04 -10.35 -8.32
CA HIS A 45 -12.11 -10.95 -6.99
C HIS A 45 -10.95 -11.94 -6.82
N PRO A 46 -9.93 -11.61 -6.02
CA PRO A 46 -8.83 -12.53 -5.77
C PRO A 46 -9.29 -13.74 -4.95
N GLU A 47 -8.67 -14.89 -5.24
CA GLU A 47 -8.77 -16.09 -4.42
C GLU A 47 -7.56 -16.18 -3.47
N PRO A 48 -7.54 -17.08 -2.47
CA PRO A 48 -6.39 -17.19 -1.58
C PRO A 48 -5.06 -17.46 -2.31
N LEU A 49 -4.02 -16.68 -1.98
CA LEU A 49 -2.66 -16.87 -2.47
C LEU A 49 -2.08 -18.22 -2.01
N ALA A 50 -1.39 -18.92 -2.91
CA ALA A 50 -0.72 -20.16 -2.56
C ALA A 50 0.45 -19.92 -1.57
N GLU A 51 0.51 -20.75 -0.53
CA GLU A 51 1.50 -20.68 0.56
C GLU A 51 2.94 -20.49 0.09
N LYS A 52 3.36 -21.18 -0.97
CA LYS A 52 4.73 -21.11 -1.50
C LYS A 52 5.18 -19.67 -1.84
N TYR A 53 4.24 -18.78 -2.16
CA TYR A 53 4.55 -17.37 -2.46
C TYR A 53 4.64 -16.52 -1.19
N ILE A 54 3.95 -16.93 -0.13
CA ILE A 54 4.00 -16.27 1.19
C ILE A 54 5.34 -16.57 1.85
N ILE A 55 5.73 -17.85 1.92
CA ILE A 55 6.99 -18.30 2.56
C ILE A 55 8.26 -17.98 1.76
N ASN A 56 8.10 -17.45 0.52
CA ASN A 56 9.22 -16.88 -0.23
C ASN A 56 9.59 -15.48 0.25
N THR A 57 8.70 -14.83 1.01
CA THR A 57 8.89 -13.46 1.53
C THR A 57 8.93 -13.44 3.05
N HIS A 58 8.08 -14.22 3.70
CA HIS A 58 7.99 -14.31 5.15
C HIS A 58 8.66 -15.57 5.68
N ASP A 59 9.17 -15.49 6.91
CA ASP A 59 9.71 -16.64 7.61
C ASP A 59 8.65 -17.72 7.75
N VAL A 60 9.05 -18.96 7.46
CA VAL A 60 8.15 -20.12 7.48
C VAL A 60 7.60 -20.39 8.88
N THR A 61 8.40 -20.15 9.93
CA THR A 61 7.95 -20.35 11.32
C THR A 61 6.90 -19.31 11.68
N TYR A 62 7.12 -18.04 11.33
CA TYR A 62 6.13 -16.99 11.51
C TYR A 62 4.82 -17.30 10.77
N TRP A 63 4.91 -17.68 9.49
CA TRP A 63 3.75 -18.04 8.68
C TRP A 63 2.94 -19.19 9.31
N HIS A 64 3.59 -20.27 9.73
CA HIS A 64 2.92 -21.42 10.33
C HIS A 64 2.23 -21.04 11.65
N ARG A 65 2.89 -20.24 12.49
CA ARG A 65 2.29 -19.75 13.73
C ARG A 65 1.10 -18.83 13.48
N LEU A 66 1.16 -17.99 12.43
CA LEU A 66 0.06 -17.13 12.04
C LEU A 66 -1.17 -17.96 11.62
N VAL A 67 -1.00 -18.90 10.67
CA VAL A 67 -2.13 -19.70 10.16
C VAL A 67 -2.71 -20.65 11.20
N ASN A 68 -1.87 -21.19 12.10
CA ASN A 68 -2.32 -22.08 13.18
C ASN A 68 -2.85 -21.35 14.43
N GLN A 69 -2.94 -20.01 14.40
CA GLN A 69 -3.43 -19.19 15.52
C GLN A 69 -2.54 -19.24 16.79
N GLU A 70 -1.23 -19.35 16.60
CA GLU A 70 -0.21 -19.57 17.65
C GLU A 70 0.63 -18.32 17.94
N LEU A 71 0.18 -17.13 17.51
CA LEU A 71 0.80 -15.88 17.93
C LEU A 71 0.55 -15.63 19.42
N THR A 72 1.57 -15.15 20.12
CA THR A 72 1.46 -14.77 21.52
C THR A 72 0.57 -13.53 21.67
N PRO A 73 -0.02 -13.28 22.86
CA PRO A 73 -0.77 -12.06 23.10
C PRO A 73 0.02 -10.77 22.83
N SER A 74 1.35 -10.80 22.96
CA SER A 74 2.21 -9.65 22.66
C SER A 74 2.29 -9.36 21.17
N GLU A 75 2.51 -10.41 20.36
CA GLU A 75 2.52 -10.30 18.89
C GLU A 75 1.16 -9.83 18.37
N ILE A 76 0.06 -10.43 18.84
CA ILE A 76 -1.30 -10.03 18.47
C ILE A 76 -1.51 -8.54 18.74
N ARG A 77 -1.13 -8.03 19.92
CA ARG A 77 -1.24 -6.60 20.24
C ARG A 77 -0.45 -5.69 19.29
N LYS A 78 0.74 -6.13 18.82
CA LYS A 78 1.55 -5.35 17.87
C LYS A 78 0.89 -5.24 16.51
N THR A 79 0.19 -6.29 16.05
CA THR A 79 -0.61 -6.21 14.81
C THR A 79 -1.75 -5.22 14.93
N GLY A 80 -2.28 -5.01 16.14
CA GLY A 80 -3.43 -4.14 16.36
C GLY A 80 -4.77 -4.75 15.93
N PHE A 81 -4.82 -6.04 15.56
CA PHE A 81 -6.05 -6.77 15.26
C PHE A 81 -6.27 -7.94 16.22
N PRO A 82 -7.53 -8.33 16.50
CA PRO A 82 -7.81 -9.63 17.10
C PRO A 82 -7.46 -10.74 16.08
N LEU A 83 -6.63 -11.69 16.49
CA LEU A 83 -6.27 -12.81 15.62
C LEU A 83 -7.46 -13.77 15.49
N SER A 84 -7.83 -14.08 14.25
CA SER A 84 -8.83 -15.10 13.91
C SER A 84 -8.49 -15.77 12.58
N PRO A 85 -9.06 -16.96 12.29
CA PRO A 85 -8.90 -17.60 10.98
C PRO A 85 -9.38 -16.71 9.82
N GLU A 86 -10.47 -15.96 10.01
CA GLU A 86 -11.04 -15.04 9.01
C GLU A 86 -10.10 -13.87 8.74
N LEU A 87 -9.39 -13.36 9.76
CA LEU A 87 -8.34 -12.36 9.56
C LEU A 87 -7.22 -12.93 8.70
N VAL A 88 -6.74 -14.13 9.00
CA VAL A 88 -5.66 -14.75 8.22
C VAL A 88 -6.10 -15.00 6.78
N GLU A 89 -7.32 -15.51 6.57
CA GLU A 89 -7.89 -15.69 5.22
C GLU A 89 -7.94 -14.36 4.45
N ARG A 90 -8.43 -13.30 5.09
CA ARG A 90 -8.44 -11.95 4.52
C ARG A 90 -7.04 -11.52 4.08
N GLU A 91 -6.04 -11.65 4.93
CA GLU A 91 -4.66 -11.23 4.61
C GLU A 91 -4.15 -11.98 3.37
N ILE A 92 -4.34 -13.30 3.31
CA ILE A 92 -3.93 -14.13 2.16
C ILE A 92 -4.57 -13.64 0.85
N ILE A 93 -5.85 -13.28 0.88
CA ILE A 93 -6.58 -12.78 -0.30
C ILE A 93 -6.07 -11.40 -0.71
N ILE A 94 -5.75 -10.52 0.25
CA ILE A 94 -5.15 -9.21 -0.04
C ILE A 94 -3.81 -9.39 -0.76
N MET A 95 -2.97 -10.35 -0.31
CA MET A 95 -1.69 -10.63 -0.96
C MET A 95 -1.89 -11.07 -2.41
N GLN A 96 -2.86 -11.95 -2.68
CA GLN A 96 -3.21 -12.35 -4.05
C GLN A 96 -3.69 -11.14 -4.88
N GLY A 97 -4.52 -10.27 -4.28
CA GLY A 97 -5.02 -9.06 -4.94
C GLY A 97 -3.89 -8.16 -5.45
N THR A 98 -2.86 -7.92 -4.62
CA THR A 98 -1.71 -7.11 -5.03
C THR A 98 -0.84 -7.84 -6.08
N ALA A 99 -0.65 -9.16 -5.95
CA ALA A 99 0.09 -9.93 -6.96
C ALA A 99 -0.60 -9.92 -8.33
N GLN A 100 -1.93 -10.09 -8.38
CA GLN A 100 -2.72 -10.00 -9.61
C GLN A 100 -2.79 -8.57 -10.15
N ALA A 101 -2.95 -7.57 -9.30
CA ALA A 101 -2.90 -6.17 -9.69
C ALA A 101 -1.55 -5.82 -10.33
N ALA A 102 -0.45 -6.38 -9.83
CA ALA A 102 0.87 -6.19 -10.42
C ALA A 102 0.99 -6.82 -11.83
N LEU A 103 0.39 -8.00 -12.04
CA LEU A 103 0.31 -8.61 -13.37
C LEU A 103 -0.54 -7.77 -14.33
N PHE A 104 -1.68 -7.25 -13.86
CA PHE A 104 -2.49 -6.33 -14.67
C PHE A 104 -1.77 -5.01 -14.95
N ALA A 105 -0.92 -4.53 -14.05
CA ALA A 105 -0.09 -3.37 -14.30
C ALA A 105 0.92 -3.61 -15.44
N LEU A 106 1.51 -4.81 -15.53
CA LEU A 106 2.37 -5.18 -16.66
C LEU A 106 1.60 -5.21 -18.00
N GLU A 107 0.33 -5.63 -17.99
CA GLU A 107 -0.49 -5.76 -19.20
C GLU A 107 -1.11 -4.41 -19.63
N PHE A 108 -1.61 -3.63 -18.68
CA PHE A 108 -2.43 -2.44 -18.95
C PHE A 108 -1.78 -1.12 -18.48
N GLY A 109 -0.55 -1.17 -17.98
CA GLY A 109 0.18 -0.02 -17.43
C GLY A 109 -0.14 0.29 -15.97
N ILE A 110 -1.32 -0.09 -15.47
CA ILE A 110 -1.72 0.13 -14.08
C ILE A 110 -2.65 -0.97 -13.56
N GLY A 111 -2.49 -1.33 -12.28
CA GLY A 111 -3.40 -2.19 -11.53
C GLY A 111 -3.48 -1.74 -10.07
N MET A 112 -4.61 -1.98 -9.42
CA MET A 112 -4.86 -1.43 -8.08
C MET A 112 -5.43 -2.46 -7.10
N ASN A 113 -5.10 -2.34 -5.81
CA ASN A 113 -5.71 -3.12 -4.74
C ASN A 113 -6.32 -2.21 -3.66
N VAL A 114 -7.61 -2.40 -3.38
CA VAL A 114 -8.38 -1.60 -2.40
C VAL A 114 -7.90 -1.85 -0.96
N ALA A 115 -7.42 -3.05 -0.63
CA ALA A 115 -7.04 -3.38 0.75
C ALA A 115 -5.54 -3.59 0.98
N GLY A 116 -4.72 -3.42 -0.06
CA GLY A 116 -3.27 -3.52 0.02
C GLY A 116 -2.60 -2.33 0.71
N GLY A 117 -1.26 -2.32 0.71
CA GLY A 117 -0.43 -1.30 1.34
C GLY A 117 -0.07 -1.66 2.78
N THR A 118 0.34 -2.91 2.98
CA THR A 118 0.61 -3.55 4.28
C THR A 118 2.09 -3.45 4.66
N HIS A 119 2.67 -2.24 4.52
CA HIS A 119 4.11 -1.99 4.59
C HIS A 119 4.79 -2.23 5.95
N HIS A 120 4.04 -2.40 7.04
CA HIS A 120 4.59 -2.62 8.38
C HIS A 120 4.87 -4.08 8.71
N ALA A 121 4.41 -5.03 7.87
CA ALA A 121 4.69 -6.44 8.07
C ALA A 121 6.16 -6.76 7.72
N PHE A 122 6.86 -7.32 8.70
CA PHE A 122 8.25 -7.75 8.57
C PHE A 122 8.32 -9.18 8.04
N THR A 123 9.55 -9.63 7.77
CA THR A 123 9.81 -11.04 7.42
C THR A 123 9.25 -12.00 8.49
N ASP A 124 9.39 -11.66 9.77
CA ASP A 124 9.19 -12.58 10.90
C ASP A 124 8.06 -12.18 11.87
N ARG A 125 7.34 -11.09 11.60
CA ARG A 125 6.26 -10.60 12.47
C ARG A 125 5.31 -9.63 11.77
N GLY A 126 4.08 -9.57 12.28
CA GLY A 126 3.12 -8.52 11.97
C GLY A 126 3.18 -7.35 12.96
N GLU A 127 2.88 -6.15 12.47
CA GLU A 127 2.92 -4.91 13.25
C GLU A 127 2.11 -3.81 12.53
N GLY A 128 1.54 -2.85 13.27
CA GLY A 128 0.92 -1.65 12.68
C GLY A 128 -0.22 -1.93 11.69
N PHE A 129 -1.14 -2.82 12.03
CA PHE A 129 -2.25 -3.26 11.15
C PHE A 129 -1.81 -4.05 9.91
N CYS A 130 -0.58 -4.57 9.88
CA CYS A 130 -0.05 -5.36 8.78
C CYS A 130 0.41 -6.73 9.31
N LEU A 131 -0.09 -7.83 8.75
CA LEU A 131 0.31 -9.19 9.15
C LEU A 131 1.21 -9.86 8.11
N LEU A 132 0.94 -9.62 6.83
CA LEU A 132 1.76 -10.00 5.69
C LEU A 132 2.05 -8.75 4.84
N ASN A 133 3.08 -8.78 4.01
CA ASN A 133 3.50 -7.62 3.20
C ASN A 133 3.17 -7.84 1.72
N ASP A 134 2.07 -7.24 1.27
CA ASP A 134 1.49 -7.45 -0.06
C ASP A 134 2.40 -6.99 -1.20
N MET A 135 3.00 -5.80 -1.07
CA MET A 135 3.95 -5.31 -2.06
C MET A 135 5.23 -6.15 -2.10
N ALA A 136 5.71 -6.62 -0.95
CA ALA A 136 6.92 -7.43 -0.92
C ALA A 136 6.70 -8.82 -1.53
N ILE A 137 5.57 -9.47 -1.24
CA ILE A 137 5.18 -10.72 -1.89
C ILE A 137 5.03 -10.53 -3.40
N ALA A 138 4.33 -9.49 -3.84
CA ALA A 138 4.15 -9.21 -5.26
C ALA A 138 5.49 -8.90 -5.95
N ALA A 139 6.37 -8.14 -5.32
CA ALA A 139 7.70 -7.84 -5.85
C ALA A 139 8.55 -9.11 -6.00
N ASN A 140 8.63 -9.97 -4.97
CA ASN A 140 9.33 -11.25 -5.06
C ASN A 140 8.73 -12.16 -6.14
N TYR A 141 7.41 -12.16 -6.30
CA TYR A 141 6.75 -12.87 -7.39
C TYR A 141 7.20 -12.36 -8.77
N LEU A 142 7.21 -11.03 -8.97
CA LEU A 142 7.67 -10.43 -10.22
C LEU A 142 9.14 -10.75 -10.50
N LEU A 143 10.01 -10.65 -9.49
CA LEU A 143 11.45 -10.94 -9.65
C LEU A 143 11.74 -12.41 -9.98
N GLN A 144 10.91 -13.33 -9.49
CA GLN A 144 11.14 -14.76 -9.66
C GLN A 144 10.48 -15.33 -10.91
N TYR A 145 9.28 -14.85 -11.25
CA TYR A 145 8.44 -15.47 -12.28
C TYR A 145 8.15 -14.57 -13.48
N GLN A 146 8.49 -13.28 -13.40
CA GLN A 146 8.38 -12.34 -14.51
C GLN A 146 9.77 -11.87 -14.92
N ASN A 147 9.91 -11.31 -16.11
CA ASN A 147 11.19 -10.78 -16.61
C ASN A 147 11.49 -9.38 -16.01
N ILE A 148 11.33 -9.24 -14.70
CA ILE A 148 11.55 -8.01 -13.94
C ILE A 148 12.78 -8.22 -13.05
N ASN A 149 13.76 -7.34 -13.17
CA ASN A 149 15.03 -7.41 -12.47
C ASN A 149 15.31 -6.14 -11.64
N LYS A 150 14.48 -5.11 -11.78
CA LYS A 150 14.58 -3.89 -10.98
C LYS A 150 13.20 -3.35 -10.66
N ILE A 151 12.91 -3.17 -9.37
CA ILE A 151 11.63 -2.68 -8.85
C ILE A 151 11.90 -1.44 -8.00
N LEU A 152 11.01 -0.46 -8.07
CA LEU A 152 10.97 0.66 -7.14
C LEU A 152 9.69 0.61 -6.32
N VAL A 153 9.81 0.63 -5.00
CA VAL A 153 8.69 0.89 -4.09
C VAL A 153 8.70 2.37 -3.74
N VAL A 154 7.63 3.06 -4.12
CA VAL A 154 7.34 4.45 -3.75
C VAL A 154 6.31 4.42 -2.62
N ASP A 155 6.78 4.60 -1.39
CA ASP A 155 5.94 4.64 -0.20
C ASP A 155 5.71 6.09 0.27
N LEU A 156 4.48 6.56 0.09
CA LEU A 156 4.04 7.89 0.47
C LEU A 156 2.94 7.86 1.55
N ASP A 157 2.82 6.75 2.28
CA ASP A 157 2.10 6.70 3.54
C ASP A 157 2.77 7.63 4.58
N VAL A 158 2.01 8.13 5.54
CA VAL A 158 2.56 9.03 6.56
C VAL A 158 3.54 8.32 7.49
N HIS A 159 3.42 7.01 7.64
CA HIS A 159 4.33 6.16 8.41
C HIS A 159 5.42 5.61 7.51
N GLN A 160 6.59 5.32 8.10
CA GLN A 160 7.64 4.66 7.33
C GLN A 160 7.27 3.19 7.09
N GLY A 161 7.40 2.72 5.84
CA GLY A 161 7.34 1.31 5.46
C GLY A 161 8.52 0.46 5.96
N ASN A 162 8.68 0.40 7.28
CA ASN A 162 9.71 -0.35 7.98
C ASN A 162 9.74 -1.85 7.62
N GLY A 163 8.58 -2.49 7.50
CA GLY A 163 8.50 -3.91 7.12
C GLY A 163 9.07 -4.14 5.72
N THR A 164 8.66 -3.30 4.75
CA THR A 164 9.18 -3.34 3.38
C THR A 164 10.68 -3.08 3.31
N ALA A 165 11.18 -2.07 4.04
CA ALA A 165 12.62 -1.77 4.13
C ALA A 165 13.42 -2.96 4.72
N GLN A 166 12.91 -3.58 5.78
CA GLN A 166 13.57 -4.73 6.39
C GLN A 166 13.61 -5.94 5.47
N ILE A 167 12.49 -6.27 4.81
CA ILE A 167 12.40 -7.42 3.90
C ILE A 167 13.43 -7.31 2.76
N PHE A 168 13.62 -6.11 2.21
CA PHE A 168 14.49 -5.90 1.05
C PHE A 168 15.93 -5.46 1.37
N THR A 169 16.32 -5.47 2.65
CA THR A 169 17.66 -5.03 3.08
C THR A 169 18.82 -5.70 2.31
N ASN A 170 18.66 -6.96 1.91
CA ASN A 170 19.68 -7.73 1.17
C ASN A 170 19.28 -8.07 -0.26
N GLU A 171 18.30 -7.36 -0.84
CA GLU A 171 17.79 -7.60 -2.19
C GLU A 171 17.97 -6.34 -3.06
N PRO A 172 19.14 -6.16 -3.70
CA PRO A 172 19.45 -4.93 -4.43
C PRO A 172 18.57 -4.73 -5.68
N ARG A 173 17.78 -5.72 -6.10
CA ARG A 173 16.82 -5.58 -7.20
C ARG A 173 15.58 -4.79 -6.80
N VAL A 174 15.31 -4.61 -5.50
CA VAL A 174 14.21 -3.76 -5.02
C VAL A 174 14.80 -2.52 -4.37
N PHE A 175 14.44 -1.34 -4.88
CA PHE A 175 14.77 -0.06 -4.25
C PHE A 175 13.56 0.42 -3.43
N THR A 176 13.79 0.78 -2.18
CA THR A 176 12.76 1.24 -1.24
C THR A 176 12.90 2.74 -1.00
N PHE A 177 11.89 3.51 -1.42
CA PHE A 177 11.78 4.95 -1.17
C PHE A 177 10.60 5.22 -0.25
N SER A 178 10.86 5.89 0.87
CA SER A 178 9.83 6.32 1.81
C SER A 178 9.92 7.83 2.08
N MET A 179 8.81 8.55 1.91
CA MET A 179 8.68 9.95 2.32
C MET A 179 7.54 10.07 3.34
N HIS A 180 7.92 10.17 4.61
CA HIS A 180 7.04 9.94 5.76
C HIS A 180 7.20 11.04 6.82
N SER A 181 6.33 11.07 7.84
CA SER A 181 6.51 11.98 8.98
C SER A 181 7.66 11.52 9.89
N GLY A 182 8.68 12.37 10.04
CA GLY A 182 9.92 12.03 10.74
C GLY A 182 9.73 11.71 12.22
N HIS A 183 8.77 12.34 12.89
CA HIS A 183 8.47 12.15 14.31
C HIS A 183 7.15 11.41 14.55
N ASN A 184 6.80 10.50 13.65
CA ASN A 184 5.63 9.63 13.78
C ASN A 184 6.03 8.15 13.93
N TYR A 185 5.06 7.27 14.14
CA TYR A 185 5.26 5.83 14.11
C TYR A 185 5.86 5.35 12.78
N PRO A 186 6.71 4.29 12.77
CA PRO A 186 7.32 3.65 13.94
C PRO A 186 8.37 4.56 14.59
N PHE A 187 8.50 4.54 15.92
CA PHE A 187 9.47 5.40 16.62
C PHE A 187 10.92 5.00 16.38
N HIS A 188 11.15 3.71 16.09
CA HIS A 188 12.40 3.21 15.55
C HIS A 188 12.21 3.00 14.06
N LYS A 189 12.86 3.84 13.26
CA LYS A 189 12.85 3.71 11.81
C LYS A 189 13.81 2.61 11.39
N GLU A 190 13.40 1.83 10.41
CA GLU A 190 14.33 0.96 9.67
C GLU A 190 15.11 1.80 8.66
N LYS A 191 16.01 1.18 7.90
CA LYS A 191 16.77 1.86 6.84
C LYS A 191 16.26 1.41 5.48
N SER A 192 15.56 2.31 4.78
CA SER A 192 15.26 2.16 3.35
C SER A 192 16.48 2.55 2.51
N ASP A 193 16.39 2.39 1.19
CA ASP A 193 17.41 2.91 0.27
C ASP A 193 17.38 4.45 0.19
N LEU A 194 16.19 5.04 0.29
CA LEU A 194 15.99 6.47 0.45
C LEU A 194 14.85 6.76 1.43
N ASP A 195 15.19 7.35 2.58
CA ASP A 195 14.23 7.87 3.54
C ASP A 195 14.25 9.41 3.54
N ILE A 196 13.09 10.03 3.37
CA ILE A 196 12.90 11.48 3.51
C ILE A 196 11.95 11.76 4.67
N PRO A 197 12.47 12.03 5.88
CA PRO A 197 11.64 12.39 7.02
C PRO A 197 11.15 13.83 6.88
N LEU A 198 9.83 14.00 6.81
CA LEU A 198 9.17 15.29 6.75
C LEU A 198 8.89 15.87 8.15
N PRO A 199 9.06 17.19 8.34
CA PRO A 199 8.65 17.86 9.57
C PRO A 199 7.15 17.73 9.83
N ASP A 200 6.77 17.76 11.11
CA ASP A 200 5.37 17.87 11.51
C ASP A 200 4.71 19.10 10.91
N GLY A 201 3.45 18.94 10.52
CA GLY A 201 2.67 20.02 9.94
C GLY A 201 3.07 20.40 8.53
N THR A 202 3.90 19.61 7.84
CA THR A 202 4.20 19.84 6.40
C THR A 202 2.89 19.91 5.60
N GLU A 203 2.73 21.01 4.87
CA GLU A 203 1.56 21.32 4.03
C GLU A 203 1.87 21.09 2.54
N ASP A 204 0.86 21.27 1.69
CA ASP A 204 0.85 20.93 0.26
C ASP A 204 2.11 21.39 -0.49
N ALA A 205 2.46 22.67 -0.42
CA ALA A 205 3.53 23.24 -1.23
C ALA A 205 4.89 22.59 -0.93
N ALA A 206 5.22 22.43 0.36
CA ALA A 206 6.47 21.82 0.79
C ALA A 206 6.50 20.32 0.45
N TYR A 207 5.41 19.60 0.72
CA TYR A 207 5.29 18.18 0.40
C TYR A 207 5.49 17.91 -1.10
N LEU A 208 4.74 18.62 -1.94
CA LEU A 208 4.75 18.44 -3.39
C LEU A 208 6.08 18.88 -4.01
N GLN A 209 6.71 19.93 -3.48
CA GLN A 209 8.01 20.37 -3.99
C GLN A 209 9.08 19.31 -3.79
N ILE A 210 9.16 18.72 -2.59
CA ILE A 210 10.12 17.66 -2.28
C ILE A 210 9.88 16.47 -3.22
N LEU A 211 8.64 15.98 -3.31
CA LEU A 211 8.32 14.84 -4.17
C LEU A 211 8.63 15.10 -5.65
N LYS A 212 8.32 16.32 -6.14
CA LYS A 212 8.57 16.72 -7.53
C LYS A 212 10.06 16.79 -7.87
N GLU A 213 10.90 17.14 -6.90
CA GLU A 213 12.35 17.15 -7.08
C GLU A 213 12.98 15.77 -6.92
N THR A 214 12.40 14.91 -6.08
CA THR A 214 12.95 13.59 -5.74
C THR A 214 12.58 12.53 -6.76
N LEU A 215 11.28 12.35 -7.05
CA LEU A 215 10.81 11.17 -7.79
C LEU A 215 11.40 11.05 -9.21
N PRO A 216 11.45 12.11 -10.05
CA PRO A 216 12.04 12.00 -11.38
C PRO A 216 13.52 11.60 -11.34
N LYS A 217 14.31 12.24 -10.45
CA LYS A 217 15.73 11.91 -10.26
C LYS A 217 15.92 10.48 -9.79
N LEU A 218 14.99 10.00 -8.95
CA LEU A 218 15.02 8.65 -8.44
C LEU A 218 14.77 7.63 -9.55
N LEU A 219 13.77 7.87 -10.42
CA LEU A 219 13.54 7.01 -11.59
C LEU A 219 14.74 7.00 -12.52
N ASP A 220 15.36 8.16 -12.77
CA ASP A 220 16.57 8.27 -13.59
C ASP A 220 17.75 7.48 -13.00
N ALA A 221 17.94 7.51 -11.68
CA ALA A 221 19.04 6.83 -11.01
C ALA A 221 18.81 5.32 -10.84
N VAL A 222 17.59 4.92 -10.50
CA VAL A 222 17.24 3.52 -10.19
C VAL A 222 16.98 2.71 -11.46
N GLN A 223 16.46 3.36 -12.51
CA GLN A 223 16.01 2.72 -13.75
C GLN A 223 15.14 1.47 -13.48
N PRO A 224 14.05 1.59 -12.69
CA PRO A 224 13.19 0.45 -12.41
C PRO A 224 12.47 -0.02 -13.68
N GLN A 225 12.03 -1.27 -13.68
CA GLN A 225 11.16 -1.83 -14.71
C GLN A 225 9.71 -1.92 -14.24
N PHE A 226 9.48 -1.73 -12.94
CA PHE A 226 8.17 -1.80 -12.30
C PHE A 226 8.12 -0.92 -11.06
N VAL A 227 6.98 -0.28 -10.81
CA VAL A 227 6.76 0.55 -9.62
C VAL A 227 5.62 -0.01 -8.77
N PHE A 228 5.88 -0.20 -7.48
CA PHE A 228 4.81 -0.29 -6.47
C PHE A 228 4.61 1.09 -5.86
N TYR A 229 3.36 1.55 -5.80
CA TYR A 229 3.01 2.84 -5.22
C TYR A 229 2.05 2.66 -4.05
N GLN A 230 2.49 3.05 -2.85
CA GLN A 230 1.63 3.12 -1.67
C GLN A 230 1.03 4.52 -1.54
N SER A 231 -0.25 4.64 -1.83
CA SER A 231 -0.99 5.90 -1.89
C SER A 231 -1.75 6.19 -0.58
N GLY A 232 -1.06 6.06 0.57
CA GLY A 232 -1.62 6.33 1.89
C GLY A 232 -2.21 7.74 2.00
N VAL A 233 -3.43 7.86 2.52
CA VAL A 233 -4.12 9.15 2.70
C VAL A 233 -4.04 9.67 4.13
N ASP A 234 -3.30 9.00 4.99
CA ASP A 234 -3.03 9.45 6.35
C ASP A 234 -2.03 10.62 6.46
N ILE A 235 -1.58 11.15 5.33
CA ILE A 235 -0.89 12.44 5.24
C ILE A 235 -1.83 13.65 5.40
N LEU A 236 -3.16 13.41 5.37
CA LEU A 236 -4.16 14.46 5.41
C LEU A 236 -4.15 15.21 6.73
N ALA A 237 -4.42 16.52 6.69
CA ALA A 237 -4.61 17.35 7.88
C ALA A 237 -5.78 16.88 8.79
N THR A 238 -6.71 16.10 8.24
CA THR A 238 -7.85 15.53 8.97
C THR A 238 -7.55 14.18 9.60
N ASP A 239 -6.40 13.59 9.29
CA ASP A 239 -5.97 12.30 9.81
C ASP A 239 -5.68 12.36 11.31
N LYS A 240 -5.98 11.27 12.02
CA LYS A 240 -5.78 11.17 13.48
C LYS A 240 -4.45 10.53 13.86
N LEU A 241 -3.85 9.75 12.97
CA LEU A 241 -2.61 9.00 13.19
C LEU A 241 -1.43 9.68 12.46
N GLY A 242 -1.69 10.45 11.42
CA GLY A 242 -0.71 11.31 10.75
C GLY A 242 -0.37 12.59 11.52
N ARG A 243 0.82 13.13 11.25
CA ARG A 243 1.30 14.43 11.80
C ARG A 243 1.54 15.48 10.72
N LEU A 244 1.20 15.19 9.46
CA LEU A 244 1.28 16.12 8.35
C LEU A 244 -0.02 16.92 8.21
N LYS A 245 -0.02 17.95 7.36
CA LYS A 245 -1.16 18.84 7.15
C LYS A 245 -1.49 19.01 5.67
N VAL A 246 -1.36 17.93 4.90
CA VAL A 246 -1.67 17.98 3.47
C VAL A 246 -3.20 18.04 3.29
N SER A 247 -3.68 18.88 2.39
CA SER A 247 -5.09 19.00 2.05
C SER A 247 -5.53 17.84 1.13
N THR A 248 -6.83 17.62 0.98
CA THR A 248 -7.35 16.65 -0.01
C THR A 248 -6.89 16.99 -1.43
N ALA A 249 -6.78 18.27 -1.77
CA ALA A 249 -6.26 18.71 -3.07
C ALA A 249 -4.76 18.43 -3.22
N GLY A 250 -3.97 18.66 -2.16
CA GLY A 250 -2.55 18.32 -2.12
C GLY A 250 -2.29 16.81 -2.23
N CYS A 251 -3.11 16.02 -1.54
CA CYS A 251 -3.13 14.56 -1.61
C CYS A 251 -3.40 14.08 -3.06
N LYS A 252 -4.44 14.62 -3.70
CA LYS A 252 -4.73 14.35 -5.12
C LYS A 252 -3.59 14.81 -6.05
N ALA A 253 -2.97 15.94 -5.78
CA ALA A 253 -1.85 16.45 -6.58
C ALA A 253 -0.60 15.57 -6.46
N ARG A 254 -0.33 15.00 -5.27
CA ARG A 254 0.71 13.99 -5.08
C ARG A 254 0.43 12.77 -5.96
N ASP A 255 -0.78 12.23 -5.88
CA ASP A 255 -1.11 11.01 -6.61
C ASP A 255 -0.99 11.23 -8.12
N ARG A 256 -1.48 12.38 -8.61
CA ARG A 256 -1.28 12.82 -10.01
C ARG A 256 0.19 12.88 -10.38
N LEU A 257 1.02 13.51 -9.55
CA LEU A 257 2.45 13.65 -9.81
C LEU A 257 3.13 12.28 -9.95
N VAL A 258 2.83 11.33 -9.06
CA VAL A 258 3.40 9.96 -9.14
C VAL A 258 2.93 9.25 -10.41
N LEU A 259 1.62 9.23 -10.65
CA LEU A 259 1.02 8.49 -11.77
C LEU A 259 1.45 9.05 -13.13
N GLU A 260 1.46 10.36 -13.32
CA GLU A 260 1.94 10.99 -14.55
C GLU A 260 3.44 10.79 -14.74
N THR A 261 4.22 10.78 -13.65
CA THR A 261 5.65 10.52 -13.76
C THR A 261 5.92 9.09 -14.20
N CYS A 262 5.23 8.09 -13.63
CA CYS A 262 5.34 6.69 -14.07
C CYS A 262 4.91 6.53 -15.53
N GLN A 263 3.77 7.13 -15.92
CA GLN A 263 3.27 7.08 -17.29
C GLN A 263 4.27 7.70 -18.30
N ARG A 264 4.84 8.87 -18.00
CA ARG A 264 5.85 9.51 -18.88
C ARG A 264 7.10 8.66 -19.08
N HIS A 265 7.47 7.84 -18.09
CA HIS A 265 8.61 6.91 -18.19
C HIS A 265 8.20 5.54 -18.76
N GLY A 266 6.93 5.35 -19.13
CA GLY A 266 6.42 4.06 -19.62
C GLY A 266 6.49 2.94 -18.59
N LEU A 267 6.44 3.28 -17.29
CA LEU A 267 6.59 2.32 -16.21
C LEU A 267 5.23 1.74 -15.78
N PRO A 268 5.08 0.41 -15.72
CA PRO A 268 3.92 -0.22 -15.12
C PRO A 268 3.89 0.05 -13.60
N VAL A 269 2.71 0.38 -13.08
CA VAL A 269 2.52 0.74 -11.67
C VAL A 269 1.40 -0.05 -10.99
N CYS A 270 1.72 -0.70 -9.87
CA CYS A 270 0.72 -1.30 -8.98
C CYS A 270 0.47 -0.37 -7.79
N VAL A 271 -0.78 0.06 -7.60
CA VAL A 271 -1.15 1.01 -6.54
C VAL A 271 -1.92 0.30 -5.43
N SER A 272 -1.57 0.59 -4.18
CA SER A 272 -2.37 0.17 -3.03
C SER A 272 -2.69 1.34 -2.11
N MET A 273 -3.85 1.27 -1.46
CA MET A 273 -4.38 2.37 -0.64
C MET A 273 -3.55 2.66 0.61
N GLY A 274 -3.04 1.66 1.33
CA GLY A 274 -2.32 1.88 2.58
C GLY A 274 -3.19 2.53 3.68
N GLY A 275 -2.58 3.43 4.46
CA GLY A 275 -3.16 4.10 5.60
C GLY A 275 -4.21 5.18 5.25
N GLY A 276 -4.94 5.59 6.28
CA GLY A 276 -6.01 6.59 6.20
C GLY A 276 -6.99 6.39 7.35
N TYR A 277 -7.07 7.36 8.26
CA TYR A 277 -7.67 7.29 9.59
C TYR A 277 -8.36 8.59 10.03
N SER A 278 -8.72 9.46 9.08
CA SER A 278 -9.47 10.70 9.33
C SER A 278 -10.76 10.45 10.12
N ARG A 279 -11.18 11.46 10.91
CA ARG A 279 -12.36 11.31 11.80
C ARG A 279 -13.63 10.94 11.06
N ARG A 280 -13.82 11.53 9.87
CA ARG A 280 -14.97 11.28 9.02
C ARG A 280 -14.57 10.28 7.95
N ILE A 281 -15.32 9.19 7.84
CA ILE A 281 -15.07 8.17 6.82
C ILE A 281 -15.11 8.76 5.41
N ALA A 282 -15.96 9.75 5.17
CA ALA A 282 -16.05 10.46 3.89
C ALA A 282 -14.74 11.14 3.48
N ASP A 283 -13.95 11.65 4.44
CA ASP A 283 -12.64 12.27 4.11
C ASP A 283 -11.65 11.22 3.61
N ILE A 284 -11.69 10.01 4.19
CA ILE A 284 -10.85 8.87 3.80
C ILE A 284 -11.27 8.36 2.41
N VAL A 285 -12.57 8.11 2.23
CA VAL A 285 -13.09 7.55 0.98
C VAL A 285 -12.89 8.53 -0.18
N GLU A 286 -13.15 9.82 0.01
CA GLU A 286 -12.95 10.83 -1.03
C GLU A 286 -11.48 10.98 -1.42
N ALA A 287 -10.56 10.93 -0.46
CA ALA A 287 -9.13 11.01 -0.75
C ALA A 287 -8.64 9.79 -1.55
N HIS A 288 -9.01 8.57 -1.16
CA HIS A 288 -8.68 7.38 -1.95
C HIS A 288 -9.40 7.38 -3.30
N ALA A 289 -10.68 7.76 -3.38
CA ALA A 289 -11.42 7.84 -4.64
C ALA A 289 -10.72 8.76 -5.65
N ASN A 290 -10.09 9.86 -5.19
CA ASN A 290 -9.27 10.70 -6.05
C ASN A 290 -8.11 9.95 -6.72
N THR A 291 -7.44 9.03 -6.02
CA THR A 291 -6.38 8.18 -6.60
C THR A 291 -6.94 7.31 -7.73
N PHE A 292 -8.08 6.65 -7.51
CA PHE A 292 -8.71 5.75 -8.51
C PHE A 292 -9.29 6.52 -9.70
N ARG A 293 -9.92 7.67 -9.47
CA ARG A 293 -10.38 8.58 -10.53
C ARG A 293 -9.22 9.04 -11.40
N LEU A 294 -8.08 9.39 -10.80
CA LEU A 294 -6.88 9.79 -11.52
C LEU A 294 -6.30 8.62 -12.33
N ALA A 295 -6.23 7.42 -11.75
CA ALA A 295 -5.79 6.21 -12.44
C ALA A 295 -6.66 5.93 -13.67
N GLN A 296 -7.99 5.99 -13.51
CA GLN A 296 -8.92 5.84 -14.63
C GLN A 296 -8.67 6.92 -15.70
N PHE A 297 -8.68 8.20 -15.32
CA PHE A 297 -8.54 9.33 -16.25
C PHE A 297 -7.20 9.36 -17.00
N LEU A 298 -6.10 9.00 -16.35
CA LEU A 298 -4.77 9.08 -16.96
C LEU A 298 -4.47 7.89 -17.87
N TYR A 299 -4.98 6.69 -17.55
CA TYR A 299 -4.59 5.46 -18.25
C TYR A 299 -5.65 4.96 -19.26
N PHE A 300 -6.91 5.42 -19.19
CA PHE A 300 -8.02 4.91 -20.02
C PHE A 300 -9.05 5.98 -20.40
#